data_AF-A0A1D6PZZ5-F1
#
_entry.id   AF-A0A1D6PZZ5-F1
#
_cell.length_a   1.000
_cell.length_b   1.000
_cell.length_c   1.000
_cell.angle_alpha   90.00
_cell.angle_beta   90.00
_cell.angle_gamma   90.00
#
_symmetry.space_group_name_H-M   'P 1'
#
loop_
_entity.id
_entity.type
_entity.pdbx_description
1 polymer ?
#
loop_
_entity_poly.entity_id
_entity_poly.type
_entity_poly.pdbx_seq_one_letter_code
_entity_poly.pdbx_strand_id
1 'polypeptide(L)'
;MAGNDWINSYLEAILDAGGAAGDLSAAAGSGDGRDGTAVEKRDKSSLMLRERGRFSPARYFVEEVISGFDETDLYKTWVRTSAMRSPQERNTRLENMSWRIWNLARKKKQIEGEEASRLSKQRMEFEKARQYAADLSEDLSEGEKGETNNEPSIHDESMRTRMPRIGSTDAIDTWANQHKDKKLYIVLISIHGLIRGENMELGRDSDTGGQVKYVVELARALGSTPGVYRVDLLTRQISAPDVDWSYGEPTEMLSPISSENFGLELGESSGAYIVRIPFGPRDKYIPKEHLWPHIQEFVDGALVHIMQMSKVLGEQIGSGQPVWPVVIHGHYADAGDSAALLSGALNVPMVFTGHSLGRDKLDQILKQGRQTRDEINATYKIMRRIEAEELCLDTSEIIITSTRQEIEQQWGLYDGFDLTMARKLRARIRRGVSCFGRYMPRMIAIPPGMEFSHIAPHDVDLDSEEGNGDGSGSPDPPIWADIMRFFSNPRKPMILALARPDPKKNITTLVKAFGEHRELRNLANLTLIMGNRDVIDEMSSTNAAVLTSALKLIDKYDLYGQVAYPKHHKQSEVPDIYRLAARTKVTEPSSFFDMFQCDRSGSGFHLIFFELLILYFKF
;
A
#
# COMPACT_ATOMS: atom_id res chain seq x y z
N MET A 1 11.15 -25.25 -62.60
CA MET A 1 10.95 -24.42 -61.38
C MET A 1 12.19 -23.53 -61.20
N ALA A 2 12.26 -22.40 -61.90
CA ALA A 2 13.40 -21.46 -61.86
C ALA A 2 12.88 -20.02 -61.78
N GLY A 3 12.01 -19.75 -60.79
CA GLY A 3 11.21 -18.53 -60.74
C GLY A 3 11.80 -17.37 -59.91
N ASN A 4 12.55 -17.67 -58.84
CA ASN A 4 12.86 -16.67 -57.82
C ASN A 4 14.32 -16.66 -57.31
N ASP A 5 15.24 -17.39 -57.93
CA ASP A 5 16.63 -17.48 -57.45
C ASP A 5 17.37 -16.14 -57.44
N TRP A 6 17.01 -15.25 -58.36
CA TRP A 6 17.54 -13.88 -58.38
C TRP A 6 17.01 -13.04 -57.21
N ILE A 7 15.78 -13.27 -56.74
CA ILE A 7 15.19 -12.57 -55.59
C ILE A 7 15.91 -12.98 -54.31
N ASN A 8 16.19 -14.28 -54.16
CA ASN A 8 16.95 -14.80 -53.02
C ASN A 8 18.38 -14.23 -53.00
N SER A 9 19.01 -14.10 -54.17
CA SER A 9 20.34 -13.48 -54.29
C SER A 9 20.37 -11.99 -53.86
N TYR A 10 19.29 -11.23 -54.06
CA TYR A 10 19.18 -9.85 -53.57
C TYR A 10 18.84 -9.79 -52.08
N LEU A 11 18.00 -10.69 -51.57
CA LEU A 11 17.66 -10.76 -50.14
C LEU A 11 18.87 -11.17 -49.29
N GLU A 12 19.65 -12.15 -49.74
CA GLU A 12 20.92 -12.54 -49.09
C GLU A 12 21.92 -11.38 -49.07
N ALA A 13 22.05 -10.64 -50.18
CA ALA A 13 22.92 -9.48 -50.26
C ALA A 13 22.49 -8.33 -49.32
N ILE A 14 21.19 -8.15 -49.10
CA ILE A 14 20.64 -7.15 -48.17
C ILE A 14 20.88 -7.54 -46.71
N LEU A 15 20.75 -8.82 -46.38
CA LEU A 15 21.01 -9.32 -45.02
C LEU A 15 22.51 -9.25 -44.67
N ASP A 16 23.39 -9.57 -45.63
CA ASP A 16 24.85 -9.48 -45.46
C ASP A 16 25.36 -8.04 -45.31
N ALA A 17 24.80 -7.07 -46.05
CA ALA A 17 25.18 -5.66 -45.94
C ALA A 17 24.78 -5.03 -44.59
N GLY A 18 23.77 -5.58 -43.92
CA GLY A 18 23.40 -5.21 -42.55
C GLY A 18 24.34 -5.77 -41.47
N GLY A 19 25.04 -6.88 -41.75
CA GLY A 19 25.95 -7.53 -40.80
C GLY A 19 27.29 -6.81 -40.59
N ALA A 20 27.82 -6.13 -41.61
CA ALA A 20 29.12 -5.46 -41.54
C ALA A 20 29.16 -4.22 -40.62
N ALA A 21 28.00 -3.70 -40.20
CA ALA A 21 27.93 -2.61 -39.22
C ALA A 21 27.96 -3.10 -37.76
N GLY A 22 27.78 -4.41 -37.51
CA GLY A 22 27.69 -4.99 -36.16
C GLY A 22 29.02 -5.41 -35.53
N ASP A 23 30.04 -5.72 -36.33
CA ASP A 23 31.30 -6.30 -35.81
C ASP A 23 32.37 -5.27 -35.40
N LEU A 24 32.07 -3.97 -35.45
CA LEU A 24 32.97 -2.89 -35.02
C LEU A 24 32.86 -2.53 -33.53
N SER A 25 31.98 -3.17 -32.75
CA SER A 25 31.84 -2.88 -31.30
C SER A 25 32.43 -3.94 -30.36
N ALA A 26 33.08 -4.99 -30.89
CA ALA A 26 33.56 -6.13 -30.07
C ALA A 26 35.10 -6.29 -30.01
N ALA A 27 35.88 -5.30 -30.44
CA ALA A 27 37.35 -5.34 -30.36
C ALA A 27 37.95 -4.00 -29.90
N ALA A 28 37.62 -3.57 -28.68
CA ALA A 28 38.34 -2.51 -27.99
C ALA A 28 38.46 -2.85 -26.50
N GLY A 29 39.32 -3.83 -26.22
CA GLY A 29 39.78 -4.14 -24.87
C GLY A 29 40.97 -5.07 -24.97
N SER A 30 42.20 -4.52 -24.87
CA SER A 30 43.45 -5.12 -24.33
C SER A 30 44.71 -4.43 -24.89
N GLY A 31 45.59 -3.94 -24.00
CA GLY A 31 47.06 -3.79 -24.15
C GLY A 31 47.59 -2.77 -25.18
N ASP A 32 48.18 -1.64 -24.76
CA ASP A 32 49.60 -1.42 -24.37
C ASP A 32 50.61 -1.39 -25.55
N GLY A 33 51.48 -0.37 -25.56
CA GLY A 33 52.74 -0.35 -26.33
C GLY A 33 52.82 0.48 -27.63
N ARG A 34 53.38 1.70 -27.49
CA ARG A 34 54.43 2.36 -28.32
C ARG A 34 54.47 2.30 -29.87
N ASP A 35 54.72 3.50 -30.39
CA ASP A 35 55.57 3.93 -31.54
C ASP A 35 54.98 4.06 -32.96
N GLY A 36 55.28 5.22 -33.57
CA GLY A 36 55.73 5.28 -34.97
C GLY A 36 54.74 5.53 -36.11
N THR A 37 54.53 6.81 -36.42
CA THR A 37 54.55 7.41 -37.80
C THR A 37 53.45 7.15 -38.85
N ALA A 38 53.08 8.29 -39.46
CA ALA A 38 52.68 8.52 -40.85
C ALA A 38 51.22 8.25 -41.29
N VAL A 39 50.57 9.39 -41.56
CA VAL A 39 49.30 9.56 -42.27
C VAL A 39 49.48 9.19 -43.75
N GLU A 40 48.70 8.22 -44.24
CA GLU A 40 48.35 8.12 -45.67
C GLU A 40 46.84 7.92 -45.83
N LYS A 41 46.20 8.93 -46.43
CA LYS A 41 44.87 8.81 -47.06
C LYS A 41 44.97 7.76 -48.16
N ARG A 42 44.19 6.67 -48.06
CA ARG A 42 43.96 5.76 -49.19
C ARG A 42 42.57 5.96 -49.79
N ASP A 43 42.59 6.20 -51.09
CA ASP A 43 41.49 6.30 -52.02
C ASP A 43 40.52 5.12 -51.94
N LYS A 44 39.22 5.41 -51.84
CA LYS A 44 38.12 4.43 -51.95
C LYS A 44 37.70 4.18 -53.40
N SER A 45 38.64 4.18 -54.34
CA SER A 45 38.37 3.98 -55.76
C SER A 45 39.22 2.85 -56.36
N SER A 46 39.17 1.65 -55.76
CA SER A 46 39.56 0.39 -56.43
C SER A 46 39.36 -0.81 -55.50
N LEU A 47 38.12 -1.21 -55.25
CA LEU A 47 37.85 -2.54 -54.67
C LEU A 47 36.81 -3.28 -55.49
N MET A 48 37.18 -3.55 -56.74
CA MET A 48 36.72 -4.74 -57.43
C MET A 48 37.97 -5.38 -58.09
N LEU A 49 38.08 -6.70 -57.95
CA LEU A 49 39.07 -7.61 -58.54
C LEU A 49 40.38 -7.87 -57.78
N ARG A 50 40.28 -8.64 -56.68
CA ARG A 50 40.91 -9.97 -56.52
C ARG A 50 40.86 -10.38 -55.05
N GLU A 51 39.95 -11.29 -54.71
CA GLU A 51 40.32 -12.57 -54.11
C GLU A 51 39.10 -13.51 -54.09
N ARG A 52 39.29 -14.66 -54.73
CA ARG A 52 38.48 -15.89 -54.75
C ARG A 52 37.05 -15.85 -54.16
N GLY A 53 36.06 -15.71 -55.04
CA GLY A 53 34.77 -16.40 -54.91
C GLY A 53 33.52 -15.56 -55.13
N ARG A 54 33.05 -15.51 -56.39
CA ARG A 54 31.74 -15.01 -56.87
C ARG A 54 31.47 -13.50 -56.67
N PHE A 55 31.78 -12.71 -57.69
CA PHE A 55 31.14 -11.39 -57.90
C PHE A 55 29.62 -11.57 -57.90
N SER A 56 28.94 -10.95 -56.95
CA SER A 56 27.48 -10.90 -56.89
C SER A 56 27.00 -9.55 -57.40
N PRO A 57 26.43 -9.47 -58.61
CA PRO A 57 25.87 -8.23 -59.15
C PRO A 57 24.81 -7.62 -58.21
N ALA A 58 24.09 -8.47 -57.47
CA ALA A 58 23.09 -8.05 -56.49
C ALA A 58 23.72 -7.32 -55.29
N ARG A 59 24.88 -7.78 -54.81
CA ARG A 59 25.59 -7.15 -53.67
C ARG A 59 26.21 -5.81 -54.06
N TYR A 60 26.84 -5.75 -55.23
CA TYR A 60 27.33 -4.49 -55.80
C TYR A 60 26.20 -3.48 -56.00
N PHE A 61 25.08 -3.92 -56.56
CA PHE A 61 23.92 -3.04 -56.79
C PHE A 61 23.32 -2.53 -55.47
N VAL A 62 23.20 -3.37 -54.44
CA VAL A 62 22.70 -2.95 -53.12
C VAL A 62 23.65 -1.94 -52.47
N GLU A 63 24.96 -2.20 -52.46
CA GLU A 63 25.95 -1.32 -51.83
C GLU A 63 26.15 0.01 -52.58
N GLU A 64 26.18 0.02 -53.92
CA GLU A 64 26.37 1.26 -54.68
C GLU A 64 25.06 2.04 -54.90
N VAL A 65 23.92 1.35 -55.14
CA VAL A 65 22.68 2.04 -55.54
C VAL A 65 21.81 2.45 -54.35
N ILE A 66 21.75 1.64 -53.28
CA ILE A 66 20.94 1.98 -52.09
C ILE A 66 21.72 2.88 -51.12
N SER A 67 23.05 2.76 -51.05
CA SER A 67 23.89 3.65 -50.20
C SER A 67 24.35 4.92 -50.92
N GLY A 68 24.48 4.89 -52.25
CA GLY A 68 25.11 5.96 -53.03
C GLY A 68 24.15 7.00 -53.64
N PHE A 69 22.84 6.71 -53.73
CA PHE A 69 21.86 7.62 -54.37
C PHE A 69 20.81 8.14 -53.38
N ASP A 70 20.44 9.42 -53.52
CA ASP A 70 19.40 10.05 -52.71
C ASP A 70 18.00 9.50 -53.06
N GLU A 71 17.11 9.48 -52.06
CA GLU A 71 15.72 9.02 -52.14
C GLU A 71 14.97 9.69 -53.31
N THR A 72 15.26 10.97 -53.53
CA THR A 72 14.67 11.80 -54.59
C THR A 72 15.02 11.29 -55.98
N ASP A 73 16.22 10.77 -56.19
CA ASP A 73 16.69 10.30 -57.49
C ASP A 73 16.21 8.87 -57.78
N LEU A 74 16.09 8.03 -56.74
CA LEU A 74 15.43 6.73 -56.82
C LEU A 74 13.94 6.88 -57.17
N TYR A 75 13.25 7.87 -56.57
CA TYR A 75 11.85 8.19 -56.88
C TYR A 75 11.68 8.67 -58.32
N LYS A 76 12.51 9.62 -58.79
CA LYS A 76 12.48 10.09 -60.19
C LYS A 76 12.71 8.95 -61.18
N THR A 77 13.57 8.00 -60.84
CA THR A 77 13.86 6.82 -61.67
C THR A 77 12.66 5.89 -61.76
N TRP A 78 11.96 5.64 -60.64
CA TRP A 78 10.70 4.89 -60.64
C TRP A 78 9.59 5.61 -61.44
N VAL A 79 9.42 6.93 -61.26
CA VAL A 79 8.43 7.71 -62.01
C VAL A 79 8.71 7.66 -63.52
N ARG A 80 9.97 7.79 -63.94
CA ARG A 80 10.37 7.69 -65.35
C ARG A 80 10.12 6.31 -65.94
N THR A 81 10.37 5.25 -65.18
CA THR A 81 10.11 3.87 -65.62
C THR A 81 8.63 3.55 -65.68
N SER A 82 7.83 4.12 -64.79
CA SER A 82 6.36 3.96 -64.76
C SER A 82 5.64 4.77 -65.84
N ALA A 83 6.24 5.87 -66.32
CA ALA A 83 5.65 6.79 -67.29
C ALA A 83 5.90 6.44 -68.77
N MET A 84 6.58 5.34 -69.09
CA MET A 84 6.84 4.94 -70.49
C MET A 84 5.53 4.55 -71.20
N ARG A 85 5.23 5.24 -72.32
CA ARG A 85 3.89 5.22 -72.97
C ARG A 85 3.70 4.13 -74.04
N SER A 86 4.69 3.30 -74.38
CA SER A 86 4.55 2.25 -75.39
C SER A 86 4.40 0.85 -74.75
N PRO A 87 3.40 0.02 -75.14
CA PRO A 87 3.21 -1.33 -74.59
C PRO A 87 4.35 -2.31 -74.94
N GLN A 88 5.15 -2.02 -75.96
CA GLN A 88 6.25 -2.86 -76.44
C GLN A 88 7.58 -2.62 -75.71
N GLU A 89 7.75 -1.46 -75.05
CA GLU A 89 8.95 -1.13 -74.26
C GLU A 89 8.70 -1.17 -72.75
N ARG A 90 7.46 -1.47 -72.33
CA ARG A 90 7.06 -1.49 -70.91
C ARG A 90 7.63 -2.73 -70.21
N ASN A 91 8.77 -2.55 -69.54
CA ASN A 91 9.41 -3.61 -68.78
C ASN A 91 8.86 -3.66 -67.35
N THR A 92 7.79 -4.43 -67.14
CA THR A 92 7.13 -4.63 -65.83
C THR A 92 8.08 -5.10 -64.73
N ARG A 93 9.18 -5.77 -65.10
CA ARG A 93 10.20 -6.22 -64.15
C ARG A 93 11.05 -5.05 -63.64
N LEU A 94 11.37 -4.10 -64.52
CA LEU A 94 12.13 -2.90 -64.20
C LEU A 94 11.32 -1.95 -63.30
N GLU A 95 10.04 -1.75 -63.60
CA GLU A 95 9.10 -0.95 -62.80
C GLU A 95 8.96 -1.50 -61.37
N ASN A 96 8.74 -2.81 -61.23
CA ASN A 96 8.68 -3.48 -59.93
C ASN A 96 10.01 -3.40 -59.16
N MET A 97 11.13 -3.49 -59.86
CA MET A 97 12.46 -3.40 -59.25
C MET A 97 12.73 -1.99 -58.74
N SER A 98 12.48 -0.95 -59.55
CA SER A 98 12.64 0.46 -59.16
C SER A 98 11.74 0.83 -57.98
N TRP A 99 10.49 0.35 -57.96
CA TRP A 99 9.58 0.55 -56.83
C TRP A 99 10.11 -0.11 -55.55
N ARG A 100 10.57 -1.37 -55.62
CA ARG A 100 11.11 -2.08 -54.44
C ARG A 100 12.36 -1.41 -53.88
N ILE A 101 13.26 -0.96 -54.74
CA ILE A 101 14.49 -0.26 -54.34
C ILE A 101 14.14 1.05 -53.62
N TRP A 102 13.26 1.86 -54.21
CA TRP A 102 12.81 3.10 -53.59
C TRP A 102 12.10 2.85 -52.26
N ASN A 103 11.20 1.86 -52.19
CA ASN A 103 10.47 1.52 -50.97
C ASN A 103 11.40 1.01 -49.86
N LEU A 104 12.41 0.20 -50.19
CA LEU A 104 13.41 -0.30 -49.24
C LEU A 104 14.32 0.84 -48.74
N ALA A 105 14.78 1.72 -49.62
CA ALA A 105 15.59 2.88 -49.24
C ALA A 105 14.82 3.83 -48.32
N ARG A 106 13.55 4.11 -48.62
CA ARG A 106 12.64 4.89 -47.77
C ARG A 106 12.44 4.23 -46.40
N LYS A 107 12.20 2.92 -46.35
CA LYS A 107 12.01 2.19 -45.08
C LYS A 107 13.29 2.18 -44.24
N LYS A 108 14.47 2.05 -44.86
CA LYS A 108 15.77 2.17 -44.19
C LYS A 108 15.95 3.57 -43.57
N LYS A 109 15.71 4.62 -44.33
CA LYS A 109 15.79 6.02 -43.86
C LYS A 109 14.80 6.31 -42.73
N GLN A 110 13.61 5.71 -42.77
CA GLN A 110 12.64 5.80 -41.67
C GLN A 110 13.19 5.15 -40.39
N ILE A 111 13.74 3.93 -40.48
CA ILE A 111 14.34 3.22 -39.34
C ILE A 111 15.54 4.01 -38.78
N GLU A 112 16.43 4.51 -39.64
CA GLU A 112 17.56 5.35 -39.24
C GLU A 112 17.10 6.64 -38.54
N GLY A 113 16.01 7.26 -39.02
CA GLY A 113 15.39 8.42 -38.37
C GLY A 113 14.78 8.09 -37.01
N GLU A 114 14.12 6.94 -36.87
CA GLU A 114 13.58 6.45 -35.61
C GLU A 114 14.71 6.13 -34.60
N GLU A 115 15.81 5.51 -35.05
CA GLU A 115 16.99 5.23 -34.22
C GLU A 115 17.74 6.50 -33.80
N ALA A 116 17.93 7.46 -34.72
CA ALA A 116 18.55 8.75 -34.41
C ALA A 116 17.71 9.56 -33.41
N SER A 117 16.38 9.55 -33.57
CA SER A 117 15.45 10.16 -32.61
C SER A 117 15.53 9.48 -31.23
N ARG A 118 15.59 8.14 -31.20
CA ARG A 118 15.77 7.37 -29.96
C ARG A 118 17.09 7.69 -29.27
N LEU A 119 18.20 7.77 -30.02
CA LEU A 119 19.52 8.14 -29.50
C LEU A 119 19.56 9.59 -29.01
N SER A 120 18.91 10.52 -29.72
CA SER A 120 18.78 11.93 -29.29
C SER A 120 17.99 12.04 -27.97
N LYS A 121 16.87 11.32 -27.87
CA LYS A 121 16.07 11.23 -26.64
C LYS A 121 16.89 10.65 -25.48
N GLN A 122 17.64 9.57 -25.70
CA GLN A 122 18.55 9.00 -24.70
C GLN A 122 19.65 9.97 -24.28
N ARG A 123 20.24 10.73 -25.21
CA ARG A 123 21.24 11.77 -24.89
C ARG A 123 20.64 12.87 -24.02
N MET A 124 19.47 13.39 -24.37
CA MET A 124 18.77 14.38 -23.54
C MET A 124 18.42 13.83 -22.15
N GLU A 125 17.99 12.57 -22.06
CA GLU A 125 17.73 11.91 -20.78
C GLU A 125 19.01 11.74 -19.94
N PHE A 126 20.13 11.38 -20.57
CA PHE A 126 21.43 11.25 -19.92
C PHE A 126 21.97 12.60 -19.44
N GLU A 127 21.80 13.66 -20.23
CA GLU A 127 22.20 15.02 -19.88
C GLU A 127 21.39 15.56 -18.69
N LYS A 128 20.06 15.36 -18.68
CA LYS A 128 19.20 15.64 -17.52
C LYS A 128 19.60 14.85 -16.28
N ALA A 129 19.94 13.56 -16.44
CA ALA A 129 20.37 12.71 -15.33
C ALA A 129 21.75 13.13 -14.78
N ARG A 130 22.66 13.59 -15.65
CA ARG A 130 23.98 14.12 -15.27
C ARG A 130 23.86 15.43 -14.51
N GLN A 131 22.99 16.34 -14.97
CA GLN A 131 22.69 17.58 -14.26
C GLN A 131 22.10 17.29 -12.88
N TYR A 132 21.17 16.32 -12.77
CA TYR A 132 20.67 15.84 -11.48
C TYR A 132 21.76 15.28 -10.56
N ALA A 133 22.71 14.50 -11.08
CA ALA A 133 23.77 13.92 -10.25
C ALA A 133 24.70 14.99 -9.65
N ALA A 134 24.88 16.11 -10.35
CA ALA A 134 25.56 17.28 -9.81
C ALA A 134 24.74 17.92 -8.66
N ASP A 135 23.45 18.17 -8.89
CA ASP A 135 22.56 18.80 -7.89
C ASP A 135 22.35 17.93 -6.63
N LEU A 136 22.25 16.60 -6.78
CA LEU A 136 22.04 15.68 -5.66
C LEU A 136 23.24 15.63 -4.71
N SER A 137 24.45 15.88 -5.22
CA SER A 137 25.66 15.95 -4.40
C SER A 137 25.66 17.14 -3.44
N GLU A 138 24.95 18.21 -3.79
CA GLU A 138 24.75 19.39 -2.93
C GLU A 138 23.64 19.13 -1.89
N ASP A 139 22.47 18.64 -2.32
CA ASP A 139 21.29 18.41 -1.46
C ASP A 139 21.51 17.36 -0.35
N LEU A 140 22.29 16.30 -0.63
CA LEU A 140 22.57 15.26 0.37
C LEU A 140 23.64 15.69 1.40
N SER A 141 24.41 16.73 1.11
CA SER A 141 25.40 17.28 2.05
C SER A 141 24.79 18.26 3.06
N GLU A 142 23.68 18.91 2.70
CA GLU A 142 22.95 19.80 3.61
C GLU A 142 21.94 19.04 4.51
N GLY A 143 21.46 17.88 4.07
CA GLY A 143 20.49 17.06 4.82
C GLY A 143 21.05 16.31 6.06
N GLU A 144 22.37 16.33 6.28
CA GLU A 144 23.00 15.67 7.44
C GLU A 144 23.15 16.60 8.66
N LYS A 145 22.82 17.90 8.53
CA LYS A 145 22.74 18.85 9.65
C LYS A 145 21.30 19.26 9.93
N GLY A 146 20.63 18.46 10.75
CA GLY A 146 19.53 18.87 11.63
C GLY A 146 18.22 19.32 10.96
N GLU A 147 17.19 18.47 11.04
CA GLU A 147 15.80 18.95 11.21
C GLU A 147 15.64 19.51 12.64
N THR A 148 16.33 20.61 12.91
CA THR A 148 15.94 21.58 13.94
C THR A 148 15.55 22.84 13.21
N ASN A 149 14.28 23.23 13.40
CA ASN A 149 13.72 24.51 13.01
C ASN A 149 14.77 25.64 13.09
N ASN A 150 15.11 26.25 11.95
CA ASN A 150 15.46 27.67 11.86
C ASN A 150 15.52 28.12 10.39
N GLU A 151 14.74 29.15 10.10
CA GLU A 151 14.75 29.93 8.86
C GLU A 151 16.14 30.58 8.64
N PRO A 152 16.63 30.72 7.40
CA PRO A 152 17.69 31.67 7.11
C PRO A 152 17.08 33.00 6.65
N SER A 153 17.30 34.04 7.45
CA SER A 153 17.18 35.43 7.03
C SER A 153 18.42 35.87 6.27
N ILE A 154 18.27 36.58 5.14
CA ILE A 154 18.93 37.87 4.83
C ILE A 154 18.13 38.56 3.69
N HIS A 155 17.93 39.86 3.89
CA HIS A 155 17.02 40.81 3.25
C HIS A 155 17.12 40.99 1.72
N ASP A 156 15.96 41.07 1.05
CA ASP A 156 15.55 42.29 0.32
C ASP A 156 14.01 42.37 0.16
N GLU A 157 13.44 43.57 0.21
CA GLU A 157 12.00 43.86 0.34
C GLU A 157 11.19 43.55 -0.92
N SER A 158 10.21 42.63 -0.86
CA SER A 158 8.97 42.69 -1.66
C SER A 158 7.91 41.69 -1.16
N MET A 159 6.81 42.23 -0.62
CA MET A 159 5.47 41.62 -0.45
C MET A 159 5.39 40.11 -0.11
N ARG A 160 5.60 39.76 1.16
CA ARG A 160 5.22 38.44 1.71
C ARG A 160 3.71 38.36 1.96
N THR A 161 2.97 37.77 1.02
CA THR A 161 1.65 37.21 1.28
C THR A 161 1.82 36.01 2.23
N ARG A 162 1.45 36.16 3.51
CA ARG A 162 1.37 35.05 4.47
C ARG A 162 0.42 33.98 3.89
N MET A 163 0.93 32.82 3.49
CA MET A 163 0.06 31.66 3.29
C MET A 163 -0.38 31.16 4.66
N PRO A 164 -1.69 31.07 4.94
CA PRO A 164 -2.19 30.54 6.20
C PRO A 164 -1.92 29.03 6.28
N ARG A 165 -1.53 28.55 7.46
CA ARG A 165 -1.51 27.11 7.77
C ARG A 165 -2.95 26.60 7.73
N ILE A 166 -3.31 25.92 6.65
CA ILE A 166 -4.60 25.27 6.46
C ILE A 166 -4.72 24.15 7.51
N GLY A 167 -5.70 24.24 8.41
CA GLY A 167 -6.04 23.15 9.32
C GLY A 167 -6.53 21.91 8.57
N SER A 168 -6.52 20.72 9.20
CA SER A 168 -7.04 19.50 8.56
C SER A 168 -8.51 19.63 8.15
N THR A 169 -9.30 20.39 8.90
CA THR A 169 -10.68 20.77 8.55
C THR A 169 -10.73 21.65 7.32
N ASP A 170 -9.91 22.70 7.25
CA ASP A 170 -9.85 23.60 6.09
C ASP A 170 -9.38 22.87 4.81
N ALA A 171 -8.50 21.87 4.95
CA ALA A 171 -8.05 21.03 3.84
C ALA A 171 -9.17 20.11 3.34
N ILE A 172 -9.96 19.52 4.25
CA ILE A 172 -11.14 18.72 3.90
C ILE A 172 -12.21 19.59 3.26
N ASP A 173 -12.46 20.81 3.77
CA ASP A 173 -13.44 21.73 3.19
C ASP A 173 -13.00 22.24 1.81
N THR A 174 -11.72 22.54 1.64
CA THR A 174 -11.15 22.91 0.33
C THR A 174 -11.25 21.75 -0.66
N TRP A 175 -10.93 20.53 -0.22
CA TRP A 175 -11.05 19.34 -1.05
C TRP A 175 -12.50 19.02 -1.39
N ALA A 176 -13.41 19.11 -0.41
CA ALA A 176 -14.86 18.92 -0.56
C ALA A 176 -15.42 19.92 -1.57
N ASN A 177 -15.03 21.19 -1.51
CA ASN A 177 -15.45 22.20 -2.48
C ASN A 177 -14.90 21.95 -3.89
N GLN A 178 -13.70 21.37 -4.02
CA GLN A 178 -13.12 21.03 -5.32
C GLN A 178 -13.65 19.71 -5.92
N HIS A 179 -14.14 18.79 -5.08
CA HIS A 179 -14.49 17.42 -5.47
C HIS A 179 -15.97 17.08 -5.24
N LYS A 180 -16.79 18.03 -4.79
CA LYS A 180 -18.22 17.84 -4.51
C LYS A 180 -18.97 17.19 -5.67
N ASP A 181 -18.59 17.53 -6.89
CA ASP A 181 -19.26 17.08 -8.11
C ASP A 181 -18.70 15.76 -8.67
N LYS A 182 -17.56 15.25 -8.15
CA LYS A 182 -16.85 14.11 -8.76
C LYS A 182 -17.46 12.74 -8.46
N LYS A 183 -18.43 12.63 -7.54
CA LYS A 183 -19.22 11.43 -7.21
C LYS A 183 -18.41 10.12 -7.31
N LEU A 184 -17.39 9.99 -6.46
CA LEU A 184 -16.39 8.94 -6.55
C LEU A 184 -16.93 7.56 -6.12
N TYR A 185 -16.43 6.51 -6.76
CA TYR A 185 -16.65 5.11 -6.37
C TYR A 185 -15.35 4.50 -5.84
N ILE A 186 -15.37 3.95 -4.63
CA ILE A 186 -14.21 3.37 -3.95
C ILE A 186 -14.49 1.91 -3.60
N VAL A 187 -13.50 1.04 -3.78
CA VAL A 187 -13.58 -0.37 -3.39
C VAL A 187 -12.51 -0.66 -2.32
N LEU A 188 -12.94 -1.22 -1.20
CA LEU A 188 -12.09 -1.76 -0.15
C LEU A 188 -12.19 -3.28 -0.17
N ILE A 189 -11.11 -4.00 0.13
CA ILE A 189 -11.10 -5.47 0.16
C ILE A 189 -10.54 -5.94 1.50
N SER A 190 -11.29 -6.78 2.20
CA SER A 190 -10.87 -7.50 3.41
C SER A 190 -11.61 -8.82 3.49
N ILE A 191 -10.93 -9.94 3.22
CA ILE A 191 -11.60 -11.22 2.95
C ILE A 191 -11.56 -12.25 4.08
N HIS A 192 -10.60 -12.16 5.02
CA HIS A 192 -10.61 -12.99 6.22
C HIS A 192 -11.33 -12.32 7.38
N GLY A 193 -11.63 -13.14 8.40
CA GLY A 193 -12.35 -12.73 9.59
C GLY A 193 -13.85 -12.61 9.36
N LEU A 194 -14.56 -12.30 10.44
CA LEU A 194 -16.01 -12.10 10.44
C LEU A 194 -16.33 -10.61 10.36
N ILE A 195 -16.73 -10.13 9.16
CA ILE A 195 -17.00 -8.72 8.89
C ILE A 195 -18.51 -8.44 8.84
N ARG A 196 -18.97 -7.59 9.75
CA ARG A 196 -20.33 -7.02 9.81
C ARG A 196 -20.28 -5.59 10.35
N GLY A 197 -21.30 -4.79 10.03
CA GLY A 197 -21.34 -3.37 10.35
C GLY A 197 -21.58 -3.07 11.83
N GLU A 198 -22.40 -3.90 12.47
CA GLU A 198 -22.80 -3.74 13.88
C GLU A 198 -22.57 -5.03 14.69
N ASN A 199 -22.37 -4.88 16.01
CA ASN A 199 -22.14 -6.00 16.93
C ASN A 199 -20.96 -6.91 16.54
N MET A 200 -19.89 -6.40 15.93
CA MET A 200 -18.75 -7.20 15.48
C MET A 200 -18.25 -8.19 16.55
N GLU A 201 -17.99 -9.44 16.16
CA GLU A 201 -17.47 -10.48 17.07
C GLU A 201 -15.96 -10.31 17.34
N LEU A 202 -15.54 -9.09 17.69
CA LEU A 202 -14.17 -8.75 18.02
C LEU A 202 -13.77 -9.54 19.27
N GLY A 203 -13.02 -10.62 19.09
CA GLY A 203 -12.61 -11.46 20.22
C GLY A 203 -12.48 -12.90 19.83
N ARG A 204 -13.34 -13.30 18.89
CA ARG A 204 -13.68 -14.69 18.63
C ARG A 204 -12.46 -15.54 18.30
N ASP A 205 -11.61 -15.04 17.41
CA ASP A 205 -10.43 -15.75 16.92
C ASP A 205 -9.29 -14.79 16.55
N SER A 206 -8.24 -15.31 15.91
CA SER A 206 -7.08 -14.52 15.46
C SER A 206 -7.34 -13.63 14.25
N ASP A 207 -8.49 -13.80 13.59
CA ASP A 207 -8.79 -13.24 12.27
C ASP A 207 -9.79 -12.09 12.42
N THR A 208 -10.63 -12.14 13.45
CA THR A 208 -11.65 -11.14 13.76
C THR A 208 -11.15 -10.22 14.88
N GLY A 209 -10.53 -9.10 14.51
CA GLY A 209 -9.95 -8.15 15.47
C GLY A 209 -9.81 -6.71 14.97
N GLY A 210 -8.72 -6.04 15.34
CA GLY A 210 -8.53 -4.61 15.08
C GLY A 210 -8.61 -4.25 13.58
N GLN A 211 -8.14 -5.14 12.70
CA GLN A 211 -8.31 -4.98 11.26
C GLN A 211 -9.79 -4.89 10.85
N VAL A 212 -10.64 -5.80 11.32
CA VAL A 212 -12.08 -5.81 10.97
C VAL A 212 -12.74 -4.51 11.39
N LYS A 213 -12.49 -4.06 12.63
CA LYS A 213 -12.98 -2.77 13.12
C LYS A 213 -12.49 -1.62 12.25
N TYR A 214 -11.18 -1.57 11.96
CA TYR A 214 -10.56 -0.54 11.15
C TYR A 214 -11.21 -0.43 9.76
N VAL A 215 -11.40 -1.54 9.03
CA VAL A 215 -11.91 -1.48 7.65
C VAL A 215 -13.38 -1.08 7.59
N VAL A 216 -14.18 -1.48 8.58
CA VAL A 216 -15.59 -1.08 8.68
C VAL A 216 -15.71 0.41 9.02
N GLU A 217 -14.93 0.91 9.97
CA GLU A 217 -14.90 2.33 10.33
C GLU A 217 -14.36 3.19 9.17
N LEU A 218 -13.33 2.71 8.48
CA LEU A 218 -12.80 3.37 7.29
C LEU A 218 -13.85 3.46 6.18
N ALA A 219 -14.57 2.36 5.90
CA ALA A 219 -15.66 2.36 4.91
C ALA A 219 -16.73 3.39 5.26
N ARG A 220 -17.14 3.44 6.54
CA ARG A 220 -18.14 4.38 7.05
C ARG A 220 -17.69 5.84 6.93
N ALA A 221 -16.43 6.12 7.29
CA ALA A 221 -15.84 7.45 7.19
C ALA A 221 -15.70 7.91 5.73
N LEU A 222 -15.22 7.04 4.84
CA LEU A 222 -15.13 7.33 3.40
C LEU A 222 -16.52 7.54 2.78
N GLY A 223 -17.52 6.74 3.15
CA GLY A 223 -18.89 6.91 2.67
C GLY A 223 -19.56 8.21 3.17
N SER A 224 -19.06 8.79 4.26
CA SER A 224 -19.50 10.09 4.78
C SER A 224 -18.67 11.27 4.25
N THR A 225 -17.65 11.00 3.43
CA THR A 225 -16.73 12.03 2.93
C THR A 225 -17.35 12.76 1.72
N PRO A 226 -17.40 14.11 1.71
CA PRO A 226 -17.98 14.86 0.59
C PRO A 226 -17.40 14.47 -0.78
N GLY A 227 -18.22 14.31 -1.81
CA GLY A 227 -17.74 13.93 -3.14
C GLY A 227 -17.47 12.44 -3.33
N VAL A 228 -17.46 11.62 -2.26
CA VAL A 228 -17.58 10.16 -2.38
C VAL A 228 -19.05 9.81 -2.52
N TYR A 229 -19.40 9.08 -3.59
CA TYR A 229 -20.77 8.63 -3.82
C TYR A 229 -21.01 7.24 -3.23
N ARG A 230 -20.09 6.30 -3.45
CA ARG A 230 -20.22 4.91 -3.01
C ARG A 230 -18.90 4.32 -2.53
N VAL A 231 -18.96 3.55 -1.45
CA VAL A 231 -17.86 2.72 -0.96
C VAL A 231 -18.33 1.27 -0.81
N ASP A 232 -17.67 0.34 -1.48
CA ASP A 232 -17.94 -1.10 -1.33
C ASP A 232 -16.78 -1.78 -0.57
N LEU A 233 -17.06 -2.33 0.61
CA LEU A 233 -16.16 -3.21 1.36
C LEU A 233 -16.45 -4.67 0.98
N LEU A 234 -15.62 -5.21 0.09
CA LEU A 234 -15.74 -6.59 -0.38
C LEU A 234 -15.13 -7.56 0.64
N THR A 235 -15.90 -8.58 1.00
CA THR A 235 -15.51 -9.62 1.95
C THR A 235 -16.10 -10.99 1.57
N ARG A 236 -15.85 -12.02 2.37
CA ARG A 236 -16.34 -13.38 2.15
C ARG A 236 -17.80 -13.55 2.62
N GLN A 237 -18.61 -14.25 1.84
CA GLN A 237 -19.94 -14.72 2.27
C GLN A 237 -19.82 -16.04 3.04
N ILE A 238 -20.35 -16.07 4.27
CA ILE A 238 -20.21 -17.20 5.19
C ILE A 238 -21.59 -17.58 5.71
N SER A 239 -22.01 -18.82 5.42
CA SER A 239 -23.31 -19.39 5.80
C SER A 239 -23.12 -20.61 6.72
N ALA A 240 -22.10 -20.56 7.57
CA ALA A 240 -21.78 -21.64 8.50
C ALA A 240 -22.72 -21.61 9.72
N PRO A 241 -23.11 -22.79 10.26
CA PRO A 241 -24.08 -22.86 11.35
C PRO A 241 -23.55 -22.34 12.70
N ASP A 242 -22.24 -22.19 12.84
CA ASP A 242 -21.55 -21.75 14.06
C ASP A 242 -21.27 -20.24 14.11
N VAL A 243 -21.66 -19.50 13.07
CA VAL A 243 -21.56 -18.03 12.99
C VAL A 243 -22.94 -17.42 12.81
N ASP A 244 -23.06 -16.11 13.06
CA ASP A 244 -24.31 -15.38 12.89
C ASP A 244 -24.80 -15.44 11.43
N TRP A 245 -26.11 -15.63 11.23
CA TRP A 245 -26.71 -15.75 9.90
C TRP A 245 -26.48 -14.51 9.02
N SER A 246 -26.27 -13.34 9.63
CA SER A 246 -26.01 -12.08 8.92
C SER A 246 -24.73 -12.11 8.08
N TYR A 247 -23.74 -12.95 8.38
CA TYR A 247 -22.57 -13.12 7.49
C TYR A 247 -22.92 -13.82 6.17
N GLY A 248 -24.11 -14.43 6.09
CA GLY A 248 -24.66 -15.01 4.89
C GLY A 248 -25.36 -13.98 3.99
N GLU A 249 -25.69 -12.79 4.50
CA GLU A 249 -26.40 -11.77 3.72
C GLU A 249 -25.45 -11.14 2.69
N PRO A 250 -25.80 -11.17 1.38
CA PRO A 250 -24.90 -10.70 0.31
C PRO A 250 -24.50 -9.23 0.43
N THR A 251 -25.34 -8.40 1.04
CA THR A 251 -25.10 -6.96 1.14
C THR A 251 -25.65 -6.42 2.46
N GLU A 252 -24.89 -5.54 3.09
CA GLU A 252 -25.27 -4.84 4.31
C GLU A 252 -24.87 -3.36 4.17
N MET A 253 -25.81 -2.44 4.38
CA MET A 253 -25.54 -1.01 4.36
C MET A 253 -24.96 -0.56 5.69
N LEU A 254 -23.86 0.21 5.67
CA LEU A 254 -23.27 0.79 6.87
C LEU A 254 -23.93 2.13 7.18
N SER A 255 -24.44 2.27 8.40
CA SER A 255 -25.06 3.52 8.86
C SER A 255 -24.02 4.65 8.94
N PRO A 256 -24.29 5.86 8.41
CA PRO A 256 -23.37 7.00 8.49
C PRO A 256 -23.08 7.43 9.95
N ILE A 257 -21.93 8.07 10.17
CA ILE A 257 -21.47 8.53 11.51
C ILE A 257 -22.29 9.73 12.03
N SER A 258 -22.88 10.54 11.12
CA SER A 258 -23.70 11.69 11.51
C SER A 258 -24.95 11.79 10.64
N SER A 259 -26.10 11.77 11.29
CA SER A 259 -27.43 11.89 10.65
C SER A 259 -27.77 13.34 10.29
N GLU A 260 -27.05 14.32 10.85
CA GLU A 260 -27.46 15.73 10.85
C GLU A 260 -27.07 16.51 9.59
N ASN A 261 -26.18 15.99 8.74
CA ASN A 261 -25.74 16.64 7.50
C ASN A 261 -26.30 16.02 6.21
N PHE A 262 -27.16 15.00 6.30
CA PHE A 262 -27.73 14.31 5.13
C PHE A 262 -29.05 14.95 4.67
N GLY A 263 -28.98 16.21 4.27
CA GLY A 263 -30.11 16.96 3.66
C GLY A 263 -30.13 16.95 2.13
N LEU A 264 -29.34 16.11 1.47
CA LEU A 264 -29.31 16.01 0.01
C LEU A 264 -29.85 14.65 -0.43
N GLU A 265 -30.67 14.66 -1.48
CA GLU A 265 -31.13 13.49 -2.24
C GLU A 265 -29.92 12.71 -2.79
N LEU A 266 -29.22 11.95 -1.94
CA LEU A 266 -28.22 11.02 -2.43
C LEU A 266 -28.97 9.79 -2.99
N GLY A 267 -28.63 9.42 -4.23
CA GLY A 267 -29.29 8.33 -4.96
C GLY A 267 -29.24 7.00 -4.21
N GLU A 268 -30.11 6.07 -4.62
CA GLU A 268 -30.36 4.78 -3.93
C GLU A 268 -29.10 3.94 -3.66
N SER A 269 -28.06 4.05 -4.50
CA SER A 269 -26.83 3.28 -4.35
C SER A 269 -25.71 4.02 -3.60
N SER A 270 -26.00 5.17 -3.01
CA SER A 270 -25.02 5.98 -2.28
C SER A 270 -24.70 5.43 -0.89
N GLY A 271 -23.55 5.83 -0.35
CA GLY A 271 -23.08 5.45 0.98
C GLY A 271 -22.10 4.28 0.97
N ALA A 272 -21.91 3.67 2.14
CA ALA A 272 -20.96 2.57 2.33
C ALA A 272 -21.69 1.24 2.52
N TYR A 273 -21.20 0.19 1.87
CA TYR A 273 -21.79 -1.15 1.89
C TYR A 273 -20.73 -2.20 2.20
N ILE A 274 -21.07 -3.19 3.01
CA ILE A 274 -20.38 -4.48 3.03
C ILE A 274 -21.00 -5.34 1.94
N VAL A 275 -20.18 -5.85 1.03
CA VAL A 275 -20.59 -6.75 -0.05
C VAL A 275 -19.88 -8.08 0.13
N ARG A 276 -20.65 -9.15 0.29
CA ARG A 276 -20.15 -10.49 0.59
C ARG A 276 -20.13 -11.34 -0.67
N ILE A 277 -18.93 -11.62 -1.18
CA ILE A 277 -18.70 -12.44 -2.36
C ILE A 277 -18.64 -13.92 -1.93
N PRO A 278 -19.42 -14.82 -2.55
CA PRO A 278 -19.31 -16.25 -2.29
C PRO A 278 -18.02 -16.80 -2.90
N PHE A 279 -17.18 -17.42 -2.06
CA PHE A 279 -16.05 -18.21 -2.52
C PHE A 279 -15.62 -19.25 -1.47
N GLY A 280 -15.11 -20.38 -1.95
CA GLY A 280 -14.84 -21.55 -1.13
C GLY A 280 -16.11 -22.12 -0.46
N PRO A 281 -15.95 -23.12 0.42
CA PRO A 281 -17.07 -23.74 1.14
C PRO A 281 -17.88 -22.75 2.00
N ARG A 282 -19.07 -22.36 1.55
CA ARG A 282 -19.95 -21.39 2.24
C ARG A 282 -20.47 -21.88 3.59
N ASP A 283 -20.63 -23.18 3.74
CA ASP A 283 -21.11 -23.85 4.96
C ASP A 283 -20.06 -23.87 6.08
N LYS A 284 -18.87 -23.30 5.85
CA LYS A 284 -17.73 -23.36 6.78
C LYS A 284 -17.00 -22.04 6.91
N TYR A 285 -16.61 -21.72 8.14
CA TYR A 285 -15.60 -20.71 8.41
C TYR A 285 -14.21 -21.24 8.03
N ILE A 286 -13.42 -20.41 7.34
CA ILE A 286 -12.07 -20.76 6.86
C ILE A 286 -11.09 -19.74 7.45
N PRO A 287 -10.11 -20.17 8.27
CA PRO A 287 -9.08 -19.27 8.77
C PRO A 287 -8.23 -18.69 7.64
N LYS A 288 -7.69 -17.48 7.82
CA LYS A 288 -6.87 -16.76 6.82
C LYS A 288 -5.72 -17.60 6.25
N GLU A 289 -5.09 -18.46 7.05
CA GLU A 289 -4.02 -19.37 6.61
C GLU A 289 -4.46 -20.36 5.52
N HIS A 290 -5.77 -20.61 5.37
CA HIS A 290 -6.35 -21.59 4.45
C HIS A 290 -7.16 -20.95 3.31
N LEU A 291 -7.20 -19.62 3.21
CA LEU A 291 -7.93 -18.93 2.13
C LEU A 291 -7.19 -18.91 0.79
N TRP A 292 -5.86 -19.08 0.78
CA TRP A 292 -5.01 -18.98 -0.41
C TRP A 292 -5.51 -19.73 -1.65
N PRO A 293 -6.01 -20.99 -1.55
CA PRO A 293 -6.52 -21.72 -2.71
C PRO A 293 -7.76 -21.10 -3.36
N HIS A 294 -8.48 -20.23 -2.64
CA HIS A 294 -9.75 -19.66 -3.08
C HIS A 294 -9.65 -18.17 -3.48
N ILE A 295 -8.45 -17.58 -3.48
CA ILE A 295 -8.24 -16.16 -3.83
C ILE A 295 -8.72 -15.86 -5.25
N GLN A 296 -8.43 -16.74 -6.22
CA GLN A 296 -8.86 -16.55 -7.61
C GLN A 296 -10.39 -16.58 -7.75
N GLU A 297 -11.06 -17.48 -7.03
CA GLU A 297 -12.52 -17.55 -7.01
C GLU A 297 -13.14 -16.26 -6.44
N PHE A 298 -12.54 -15.69 -5.39
CA PHE A 298 -12.92 -14.38 -4.88
C PHE A 298 -12.71 -13.28 -5.92
N VAL A 299 -11.56 -13.25 -6.61
CA VAL A 299 -11.24 -12.25 -7.63
C VAL A 299 -12.26 -12.29 -8.77
N ASP A 300 -12.65 -13.46 -9.25
CA ASP A 300 -13.67 -13.61 -10.29
C ASP A 300 -15.02 -13.03 -9.84
N GLY A 301 -15.47 -13.37 -8.62
CA GLY A 301 -16.72 -12.85 -8.06
C GLY A 301 -16.68 -11.34 -7.81
N ALA A 302 -15.56 -10.83 -7.30
CA ALA A 302 -15.34 -9.40 -7.06
C ALA A 302 -15.30 -8.60 -8.37
N LEU A 303 -14.67 -9.13 -9.42
CA LEU A 303 -14.63 -8.51 -10.74
C LEU A 303 -16.04 -8.38 -11.32
N VAL A 304 -16.85 -9.44 -11.23
CA VAL A 304 -18.25 -9.40 -11.67
C VAL A 304 -19.05 -8.34 -10.91
N HIS A 305 -18.92 -8.28 -9.58
CA HIS A 305 -19.57 -7.25 -8.76
C HIS A 305 -19.17 -5.84 -9.19
N ILE A 306 -17.86 -5.57 -9.34
CA ILE A 306 -17.34 -4.26 -9.72
C ILE A 306 -17.86 -3.87 -11.11
N MET A 307 -17.85 -4.78 -12.08
CA MET A 307 -18.37 -4.50 -13.43
C MET A 307 -19.88 -4.18 -13.43
N GLN A 308 -20.66 -4.92 -12.65
CA GLN A 308 -22.09 -4.67 -12.50
C GLN A 308 -22.34 -3.31 -11.85
N MET A 309 -21.63 -3.01 -10.75
CA MET A 309 -21.75 -1.72 -10.07
C MET A 309 -21.31 -0.56 -10.94
N SER A 310 -20.22 -0.70 -11.71
CA SER A 310 -19.78 0.34 -12.65
C SER A 310 -20.87 0.71 -13.66
N LYS A 311 -21.66 -0.27 -14.11
CA LYS A 311 -22.79 -0.03 -15.02
C LYS A 311 -23.96 0.66 -14.30
N VAL A 312 -24.35 0.17 -13.13
CA VAL A 312 -25.44 0.76 -12.32
C VAL A 312 -25.13 2.21 -11.95
N LEU A 313 -23.91 2.48 -11.49
CA LEU A 313 -23.44 3.83 -11.20
C LEU A 313 -23.37 4.68 -12.47
N GLY A 314 -23.06 4.10 -13.62
CA GLY A 314 -23.11 4.79 -14.90
C GLY A 314 -24.48 5.32 -15.26
N GLU A 315 -25.53 4.54 -15.00
CA GLU A 315 -26.93 4.93 -15.20
C GLU A 315 -27.38 6.01 -14.20
N GLN A 316 -26.94 5.91 -12.94
CA GLN A 316 -27.36 6.84 -11.87
C GLN A 316 -26.60 8.17 -11.87
N ILE A 317 -25.28 8.14 -12.05
CA ILE A 317 -24.39 9.30 -11.85
C ILE A 317 -23.41 9.55 -13.00
N GLY A 318 -23.18 8.55 -13.87
CA GLY A 318 -22.21 8.62 -14.97
C GLY A 318 -22.78 9.08 -16.32
N SER A 319 -24.01 9.59 -16.37
CA SER A 319 -24.68 9.99 -17.63
C SER A 319 -24.73 8.88 -18.69
N GLY A 320 -24.91 7.64 -18.25
CA GLY A 320 -24.91 6.43 -19.08
C GLY A 320 -23.54 5.84 -19.41
N GLN A 321 -22.45 6.46 -18.97
CA GLN A 321 -21.09 5.90 -19.09
C GLN A 321 -20.70 5.12 -17.83
N PRO A 322 -20.02 3.97 -17.94
CA PRO A 322 -19.58 3.20 -16.77
C PRO A 322 -18.72 4.05 -15.82
N VAL A 323 -19.04 3.97 -14.52
CA VAL A 323 -18.28 4.64 -13.46
C VAL A 323 -17.38 3.61 -12.79
N TRP A 324 -16.11 3.61 -13.17
CA TRP A 324 -15.11 2.72 -12.58
C TRP A 324 -14.69 3.18 -11.19
N PRO A 325 -14.26 2.26 -10.31
CA PRO A 325 -13.70 2.64 -9.04
C PRO A 325 -12.44 3.48 -9.28
N VAL A 326 -12.26 4.53 -8.47
CA VAL A 326 -11.08 5.40 -8.58
C VAL A 326 -9.87 4.80 -7.87
N VAL A 327 -10.11 3.84 -6.98
CA VAL A 327 -9.08 3.13 -6.21
C VAL A 327 -9.63 1.79 -5.71
N ILE A 328 -8.75 0.78 -5.65
CA ILE A 328 -8.97 -0.48 -4.95
C ILE A 328 -8.00 -0.54 -3.76
N HIS A 329 -8.52 -0.65 -2.55
CA HIS A 329 -7.72 -0.67 -1.31
C HIS A 329 -7.72 -2.06 -0.68
N GLY A 330 -6.58 -2.76 -0.74
CA GLY A 330 -6.41 -4.06 -0.08
C GLY A 330 -5.97 -3.93 1.38
N HIS A 331 -6.58 -4.74 2.26
CA HIS A 331 -6.26 -4.77 3.69
C HIS A 331 -5.80 -6.16 4.14
N TYR A 332 -4.53 -6.27 4.55
CA TYR A 332 -3.81 -7.53 4.82
C TYR A 332 -3.48 -8.33 3.56
N ALA A 333 -2.54 -9.27 3.69
CA ALA A 333 -1.88 -9.93 2.56
C ALA A 333 -2.82 -10.67 1.60
N ASP A 334 -3.86 -11.33 2.09
CA ASP A 334 -4.81 -12.11 1.28
C ASP A 334 -5.71 -11.20 0.42
N ALA A 335 -6.22 -10.12 1.00
CA ALA A 335 -6.95 -9.08 0.29
C ALA A 335 -6.03 -8.24 -0.61
N GLY A 336 -4.78 -8.03 -0.21
CA GLY A 336 -3.77 -7.36 -1.01
C GLY A 336 -3.47 -8.10 -2.31
N ASP A 337 -3.30 -9.42 -2.23
CA ASP A 337 -3.15 -10.28 -3.40
C ASP A 337 -4.36 -10.16 -4.35
N SER A 338 -5.56 -10.24 -3.79
CA SER A 338 -6.81 -10.06 -4.54
C SER A 338 -6.90 -8.67 -5.19
N ALA A 339 -6.54 -7.63 -4.45
CA ALA A 339 -6.53 -6.25 -4.91
C ALA A 339 -5.50 -6.01 -6.03
N ALA A 340 -4.32 -6.64 -5.96
CA ALA A 340 -3.31 -6.55 -7.00
C ALA A 340 -3.81 -7.14 -8.32
N LEU A 341 -4.45 -8.31 -8.27
CA LEU A 341 -5.05 -8.96 -9.44
C LEU A 341 -6.18 -8.11 -10.04
N LEU A 342 -7.09 -7.59 -9.21
CA LEU A 342 -8.20 -6.73 -9.65
C LEU A 342 -7.72 -5.39 -10.22
N SER A 343 -6.75 -4.76 -9.57
CA SER A 343 -6.10 -3.53 -10.01
C SER A 343 -5.49 -3.70 -11.41
N GLY A 344 -4.73 -4.78 -11.62
CA GLY A 344 -4.15 -5.10 -12.92
C GLY A 344 -5.20 -5.38 -14.00
N ALA A 345 -6.26 -6.13 -13.68
CA ALA A 345 -7.33 -6.46 -14.62
C ALA A 345 -8.19 -5.24 -15.03
N LEU A 346 -8.45 -4.34 -14.09
CA LEU A 346 -9.30 -3.17 -14.28
C LEU A 346 -8.52 -1.91 -14.69
N ASN A 347 -7.18 -1.95 -14.59
CA ASN A 347 -6.31 -0.78 -14.74
C ASN A 347 -6.73 0.38 -13.81
N VAL A 348 -7.01 0.06 -12.55
CA VAL A 348 -7.44 0.99 -11.50
C VAL A 348 -6.32 1.07 -10.45
N PRO A 349 -5.95 2.26 -9.94
CA PRO A 349 -4.91 2.38 -8.92
C PRO A 349 -5.17 1.53 -7.67
N MET A 350 -4.11 0.86 -7.18
CA MET A 350 -4.14 0.10 -5.94
C MET A 350 -3.59 0.90 -4.77
N VAL A 351 -4.26 0.82 -3.62
CA VAL A 351 -3.74 1.24 -2.32
C VAL A 351 -3.67 0.01 -1.42
N PHE A 352 -2.67 -0.05 -0.54
CA PHE A 352 -2.50 -1.18 0.36
C PHE A 352 -2.23 -0.78 1.80
N THR A 353 -2.79 -1.54 2.74
CA THR A 353 -2.49 -1.46 4.17
C THR A 353 -2.22 -2.86 4.71
N GLY A 354 -1.01 -3.08 5.22
CA GLY A 354 -0.57 -4.39 5.66
C GLY A 354 -1.24 -4.89 6.93
N HIS A 355 -1.52 -4.01 7.91
CA HIS A 355 -1.97 -4.28 9.29
C HIS A 355 -1.00 -5.11 10.15
N SER A 356 -0.47 -6.19 9.58
CA SER A 356 0.59 -7.03 10.12
C SER A 356 1.39 -7.54 8.93
N LEU A 357 2.71 -7.68 9.08
CA LEU A 357 3.59 -8.13 8.00
C LEU A 357 4.15 -9.53 8.27
N GLY A 358 4.26 -10.35 7.21
CA GLY A 358 4.75 -11.71 7.25
C GLY A 358 6.22 -11.84 7.66
N ARG A 359 7.12 -10.99 7.13
CA ARG A 359 8.56 -11.03 7.47
C ARG A 359 8.81 -10.69 8.93
N ASP A 360 8.15 -9.65 9.45
CA ASP A 360 8.21 -9.27 10.87
C ASP A 360 7.68 -10.41 11.78
N LYS A 361 6.53 -11.00 11.43
CA LYS A 361 5.98 -12.15 12.16
C LYS A 361 6.93 -13.35 12.14
N LEU A 362 7.57 -13.64 11.00
CA LEU A 362 8.52 -14.73 10.87
C LEU A 362 9.74 -14.52 11.78
N ASP A 363 10.35 -13.34 11.71
CA ASP A 363 11.53 -13.00 12.52
C ASP A 363 11.22 -13.10 14.03
N GLN A 364 10.05 -12.60 14.45
CA GLN A 364 9.60 -12.71 15.85
C GLN A 364 9.44 -14.16 16.33
N ILE A 365 8.86 -15.05 15.51
CA ILE A 365 8.65 -16.45 15.91
C ILE A 365 9.99 -17.19 15.92
N LEU A 366 10.87 -16.94 14.95
CA LEU A 366 12.21 -17.54 14.92
C LEU A 366 13.05 -17.15 16.13
N LYS A 367 12.98 -15.88 16.56
CA LYS A 367 13.66 -15.41 17.78
C LYS A 367 13.21 -16.12 19.06
N GLN A 368 11.99 -16.66 19.10
CA GLN A 368 11.52 -17.46 20.24
C GLN A 368 12.16 -18.85 20.28
N GLY A 369 12.73 -19.33 19.18
CA GLY A 369 13.46 -20.62 19.11
C GLY A 369 12.59 -21.86 19.33
N ARG A 370 11.25 -21.73 19.31
CA ARG A 370 10.32 -22.83 19.61
C ARG A 370 9.93 -23.68 18.41
N GLN A 371 10.04 -23.11 17.21
CA GLN A 371 9.59 -23.74 15.96
C GLN A 371 10.63 -23.50 14.88
N THR A 372 10.80 -24.49 14.00
CA THR A 372 11.62 -24.35 12.80
C THR A 372 10.90 -23.53 11.74
N ARG A 373 11.65 -22.96 10.78
CA ARG A 373 11.07 -22.20 9.67
C ARG A 373 10.00 -23.00 8.90
N ASP A 374 10.22 -24.30 8.72
CA ASP A 374 9.31 -25.18 8.00
C ASP A 374 8.01 -25.43 8.77
N GLU A 375 8.08 -25.61 10.10
CA GLU A 375 6.90 -25.73 10.96
C GLU A 375 6.07 -24.44 10.98
N ILE A 376 6.74 -23.27 11.03
CA ILE A 376 6.09 -21.96 10.94
C ILE A 376 5.39 -21.83 9.59
N ASN A 377 6.06 -22.22 8.50
CA ASN A 377 5.46 -22.16 7.17
C ASN A 377 4.29 -23.13 7.00
N ALA A 378 4.40 -24.35 7.52
CA ALA A 378 3.32 -25.33 7.47
C ALA A 378 2.06 -24.81 8.18
N THR A 379 2.23 -24.17 9.33
CA THR A 379 1.16 -23.64 10.18
C THR A 379 0.56 -22.34 9.62
N TYR A 380 1.38 -21.35 9.30
CA TYR A 380 0.94 -19.99 8.98
C TYR A 380 0.93 -19.66 7.49
N LYS A 381 1.38 -20.59 6.63
CA LYS A 381 1.65 -20.34 5.20
C LYS A 381 2.48 -19.07 4.99
N ILE A 382 3.47 -18.87 5.86
CA ILE A 382 4.18 -17.59 5.98
C ILE A 382 4.91 -17.20 4.69
N MET A 383 5.42 -18.18 3.94
CA MET A 383 6.09 -17.91 2.66
C MET A 383 5.11 -17.41 1.61
N ARG A 384 3.93 -18.04 1.51
CA ARG A 384 2.87 -17.60 0.58
C ARG A 384 2.35 -16.20 0.92
N ARG A 385 2.28 -15.89 2.22
CA ARG A 385 1.93 -14.56 2.71
C ARG A 385 2.97 -13.51 2.33
N ILE A 386 4.26 -13.80 2.54
CA ILE A 386 5.35 -12.88 2.18
C ILE A 386 5.34 -12.63 0.67
N GLU A 387 5.13 -13.66 -0.14
CA GLU A 387 4.99 -13.52 -1.60
C GLU A 387 3.83 -12.60 -1.99
N ALA A 388 2.66 -12.73 -1.36
CA ALA A 388 1.55 -11.81 -1.56
C ALA A 388 1.90 -10.37 -1.18
N GLU A 389 2.62 -10.17 -0.08
CA GLU A 389 3.04 -8.83 0.38
C GLU A 389 4.09 -8.19 -0.55
N GLU A 390 5.00 -8.98 -1.13
CA GLU A 390 5.93 -8.50 -2.18
C GLU A 390 5.17 -8.11 -3.46
N LEU A 391 4.18 -8.91 -3.88
CA LEU A 391 3.31 -8.54 -5.01
C LEU A 391 2.55 -7.23 -4.74
N CYS A 392 2.11 -7.02 -3.49
CA CYS A 392 1.47 -5.76 -3.10
C CYS A 392 2.43 -4.57 -3.18
N LEU A 393 3.71 -4.73 -2.82
CA LEU A 393 4.73 -3.69 -3.00
C LEU A 393 4.87 -3.28 -4.47
N ASP A 394 4.91 -4.26 -5.36
CA ASP A 394 5.09 -4.02 -6.79
C ASP A 394 3.87 -3.35 -7.44
N THR A 395 2.66 -3.66 -6.96
CA THR A 395 1.41 -3.21 -7.61
C THR A 395 0.83 -1.93 -7.01
N SER A 396 1.13 -1.63 -5.74
CA SER A 396 0.49 -0.52 -5.03
C SER A 396 1.03 0.84 -5.49
N GLU A 397 0.15 1.81 -5.66
CA GLU A 397 0.55 3.20 -5.86
C GLU A 397 0.96 3.87 -4.54
N ILE A 398 0.21 3.54 -3.49
CA ILE A 398 0.38 4.05 -2.13
C ILE A 398 0.26 2.90 -1.15
N ILE A 399 1.15 2.88 -0.16
CA ILE A 399 1.03 2.00 1.00
C ILE A 399 0.83 2.87 2.22
N ILE A 400 -0.28 2.62 2.91
CA ILE A 400 -0.65 3.32 4.14
C ILE A 400 -0.21 2.46 5.32
N THR A 401 0.60 3.06 6.19
CA THR A 401 1.08 2.46 7.44
C THR A 401 0.53 3.21 8.64
N SER A 402 0.50 2.58 9.81
CA SER A 402 0.07 3.26 11.05
C SER A 402 1.17 4.18 11.59
N THR A 403 2.43 3.82 11.38
CA THR A 403 3.59 4.55 11.94
C THR A 403 4.74 4.65 10.94
N ARG A 404 5.66 5.58 11.20
CA ARG A 404 6.94 5.66 10.47
C ARG A 404 7.85 4.47 10.79
N GLN A 405 7.80 3.96 12.02
CA GLN A 405 8.57 2.78 12.43
C GLN A 405 8.21 1.56 11.57
N GLU A 406 6.93 1.36 11.26
CA GLU A 406 6.46 0.29 10.37
C GLU A 406 7.13 0.37 8.99
N ILE A 407 7.26 1.59 8.42
CA ILE A 407 7.91 1.83 7.12
C ILE A 407 9.40 1.44 7.18
N GLU A 408 10.11 1.91 8.20
CA GLU A 408 11.56 1.76 8.28
C GLU A 408 12.00 0.36 8.71
N GLN A 409 11.33 -0.22 9.71
CA GLN A 409 11.78 -1.44 10.38
C GLN A 409 11.05 -2.70 9.93
N GLN A 410 9.81 -2.61 9.46
CA GLN A 410 9.04 -3.78 9.04
C GLN A 410 9.00 -3.89 7.52
N TRP A 411 8.55 -2.84 6.83
CA TRP A 411 8.59 -2.79 5.36
C TRP A 411 10.03 -2.79 4.82
N GLY A 412 10.98 -2.21 5.54
CA GLY A 412 12.41 -2.29 5.21
C GLY A 412 13.00 -3.71 5.26
N LEU A 413 12.25 -4.71 5.72
CA LEU A 413 12.67 -6.12 5.64
C LEU A 413 12.39 -6.74 4.29
N TYR A 414 11.56 -6.13 3.42
CA TYR A 414 11.11 -6.71 2.15
C TYR A 414 12.07 -6.39 1.01
N ASP A 415 12.15 -7.27 0.01
CA ASP A 415 13.11 -7.12 -1.08
C ASP A 415 12.63 -6.09 -2.10
N GLY A 416 11.31 -5.99 -2.31
CA GLY A 416 10.68 -5.01 -3.20
C GLY A 416 10.72 -3.56 -2.70
N PHE A 417 11.27 -3.30 -1.50
CA PHE A 417 11.26 -1.97 -0.90
C PHE A 417 12.60 -1.55 -0.30
N ASP A 418 13.11 -0.41 -0.76
CA ASP A 418 14.21 0.29 -0.11
C ASP A 418 13.87 1.78 0.05
N LEU A 419 13.95 2.29 1.28
CA LEU A 419 13.55 3.66 1.59
C LEU A 419 14.42 4.70 0.88
N THR A 420 15.71 4.43 0.75
CA THR A 420 16.67 5.32 0.09
C THR A 420 16.39 5.40 -1.41
N MET A 421 16.18 4.25 -2.04
CA MET A 421 15.84 4.12 -3.45
C MET A 421 14.48 4.77 -3.74
N ALA A 422 13.47 4.55 -2.91
CA ALA A 422 12.16 5.18 -3.05
C ALA A 422 12.25 6.72 -2.96
N ARG A 423 13.13 7.27 -2.09
CA ARG A 423 13.39 8.73 -2.05
C ARG A 423 14.05 9.21 -3.34
N LYS A 424 15.08 8.51 -3.84
CA LYS A 424 15.78 8.85 -5.09
C LYS A 424 14.86 8.80 -6.31
N LEU A 425 14.05 7.76 -6.45
CA LEU A 425 13.07 7.63 -7.54
C LEU A 425 12.05 8.77 -7.52
N ARG A 426 11.51 9.12 -6.35
CA ARG A 426 10.58 10.26 -6.22
C ARG A 426 11.21 11.60 -6.55
N ALA A 427 12.47 11.83 -6.20
CA ALA A 427 13.19 13.04 -6.57
C ALA A 427 13.36 13.14 -8.09
N ARG A 428 13.70 12.02 -8.75
CA ARG A 428 13.81 11.94 -10.22
C ARG A 428 12.46 12.21 -10.90
N ILE A 429 11.37 11.57 -10.44
CA ILE A 429 10.02 11.78 -10.98
C ILE A 429 9.62 13.26 -10.87
N ARG A 430 9.81 13.89 -9.70
CA ARG A 430 9.49 15.32 -9.50
C ARG A 430 10.26 16.25 -10.43
N ARG A 431 11.48 15.89 -10.81
CA ARG A 431 12.34 16.65 -11.73
C ARG A 431 12.15 16.24 -13.20
N GLY A 432 11.18 15.38 -13.51
CA GLY A 432 10.91 14.91 -14.88
C GLY A 432 12.05 14.07 -15.46
N VAL A 433 12.86 13.44 -14.61
CA VAL A 433 13.97 12.58 -15.01
C VAL A 433 13.49 11.13 -15.12
N SER A 434 13.83 10.46 -16.23
CA SER A 434 13.48 9.06 -16.47
C SER A 434 13.94 8.16 -15.32
N CYS A 435 13.05 7.29 -14.86
CA CYS A 435 13.35 6.25 -13.88
C CYS A 435 13.59 4.87 -14.52
N PHE A 436 13.70 4.80 -15.85
CA PHE A 436 13.91 3.55 -16.60
C PHE A 436 12.89 2.46 -16.26
N GLY A 437 11.62 2.86 -16.07
CA GLY A 437 10.54 1.95 -15.67
C GLY A 437 10.62 1.46 -14.23
N ARG A 438 11.61 1.91 -13.43
CA ARG A 438 11.69 1.58 -12.00
C ARG A 438 10.66 2.38 -11.23
N TYR A 439 9.95 1.67 -10.37
CA TYR A 439 8.88 2.19 -9.55
C TYR A 439 9.01 1.63 -8.13
N MET A 440 8.60 2.42 -7.15
CA MET A 440 8.42 1.96 -5.76
C MET A 440 7.20 2.69 -5.19
N PRO A 441 6.37 1.99 -4.39
CA PRO A 441 5.15 2.56 -3.83
C PRO A 441 5.46 3.74 -2.93
N ARG A 442 4.53 4.69 -2.87
CA ARG A 442 4.62 5.79 -1.90
C ARG A 442 4.16 5.31 -0.52
N MET A 443 5.11 5.15 0.40
CA MET A 443 4.81 4.90 1.81
C MET A 443 4.30 6.17 2.51
N ILE A 444 3.15 6.10 3.19
CA ILE A 444 2.55 7.19 3.95
C ILE A 444 2.10 6.67 5.32
N ALA A 445 2.62 7.26 6.39
CA ALA A 445 2.14 7.00 7.74
C ALA A 445 0.86 7.82 7.99
N ILE A 446 -0.28 7.15 8.08
CA ILE A 446 -1.59 7.72 8.46
C ILE A 446 -2.07 6.94 9.68
N PRO A 447 -1.80 7.44 10.91
CA PRO A 447 -2.22 6.74 12.11
C PRO A 447 -3.75 6.65 12.16
N PRO A 448 -4.32 5.48 12.52
CA PRO A 448 -5.75 5.36 12.73
C PRO A 448 -6.24 6.27 13.86
N GLY A 449 -7.47 6.75 13.73
CA GLY A 449 -8.21 7.39 14.82
C GLY A 449 -9.05 6.38 15.62
N MET A 450 -9.72 6.86 16.65
CA MET A 450 -10.82 6.15 17.30
C MET A 450 -12.11 6.98 17.15
N GLU A 451 -13.24 6.30 17.03
CA GLU A 451 -14.53 6.98 17.05
C GLU A 451 -14.85 7.46 18.49
N PHE A 452 -14.96 8.78 18.67
CA PHE A 452 -15.22 9.40 19.97
C PHE A 452 -16.70 9.68 20.23
N SER A 453 -17.61 9.35 19.31
CA SER A 453 -19.06 9.60 19.43
C SER A 453 -19.65 9.01 20.72
N HIS A 454 -19.09 7.89 21.19
CA HIS A 454 -19.50 7.23 22.43
C HIS A 454 -18.65 7.62 23.66
N ILE A 455 -17.54 8.34 23.47
CA ILE A 455 -16.64 8.81 24.54
C ILE A 455 -16.76 10.34 24.60
N ALA A 456 -17.92 10.83 25.03
CA ALA A 456 -18.08 12.26 25.30
C ALA A 456 -17.14 12.66 26.46
N PRO A 457 -16.24 13.64 26.29
CA PRO A 457 -15.51 14.21 27.41
C PRO A 457 -16.52 14.87 28.34
N HIS A 458 -16.45 14.55 29.63
CA HIS A 458 -17.04 15.43 30.63
C HIS A 458 -16.05 16.58 30.79
N ASP A 459 -16.36 17.74 30.22
CA ASP A 459 -15.61 18.95 30.53
C ASP A 459 -15.71 19.15 32.04
N VAL A 460 -14.55 19.05 32.69
CA VAL A 460 -14.41 19.40 34.09
C VAL A 460 -14.19 20.90 34.08
N ASP A 461 -15.27 21.67 34.15
CA ASP A 461 -15.19 23.12 34.33
C ASP A 461 -14.36 23.41 35.59
N LEU A 462 -13.12 23.85 35.39
CA LEU A 462 -12.14 24.12 36.45
C LEU A 462 -12.43 25.40 37.25
N ASP A 463 -13.55 26.08 37.00
CA ASP A 463 -13.85 27.39 37.60
C ASP A 463 -15.11 27.43 38.48
N SER A 464 -15.67 26.29 38.89
CA SER A 464 -16.83 26.27 39.80
C SER A 464 -16.40 26.03 41.25
N GLU A 465 -16.00 27.11 41.92
CA GLU A 465 -15.97 27.19 43.39
C GLU A 465 -17.36 26.85 43.97
N GLU A 466 -17.39 25.91 44.91
CA GLU A 466 -18.45 25.60 45.87
C GLU A 466 -19.93 25.71 45.39
N GLY A 467 -20.50 24.57 45.00
CA GLY A 467 -21.95 24.43 44.80
C GLY A 467 -22.44 23.00 44.97
N ASN A 468 -23.35 22.79 45.92
CA ASN A 468 -23.97 21.52 46.29
C ASN A 468 -24.40 20.64 45.12
N GLY A 469 -24.27 19.33 45.33
CA GLY A 469 -24.47 18.29 44.33
C GLY A 469 -25.89 18.20 43.76
N ASP A 470 -25.95 18.07 42.44
CA ASP A 470 -26.71 17.05 41.71
C ASP A 470 -26.25 17.14 40.24
N GLY A 471 -25.21 16.37 39.90
CA GLY A 471 -24.58 16.41 38.58
C GLY A 471 -25.07 15.25 37.70
N SER A 472 -25.91 15.59 36.71
CA SER A 472 -26.40 14.77 35.58
C SER A 472 -27.10 13.43 35.91
N GLY A 473 -28.44 13.45 35.84
CA GLY A 473 -29.36 12.36 36.18
C GLY A 473 -29.40 11.14 35.25
N SER A 474 -28.25 10.59 34.85
CA SER A 474 -28.19 9.23 34.30
C SER A 474 -27.62 8.28 35.37
N PRO A 475 -28.28 7.15 35.69
CA PRO A 475 -27.72 6.18 36.63
C PRO A 475 -26.37 5.67 36.11
N ASP A 476 -25.41 5.47 37.02
CA ASP A 476 -24.10 4.92 36.69
C ASP A 476 -24.26 3.62 35.86
N PRO A 477 -23.50 3.45 34.76
CA PRO A 477 -23.57 2.25 33.93
C PRO A 477 -23.40 0.95 34.76
N PRO A 478 -24.17 -0.12 34.50
CA PRO A 478 -24.11 -1.37 35.28
C PRO A 478 -22.69 -1.96 35.39
N ILE A 479 -21.90 -1.84 34.33
CA ILE A 479 -20.51 -2.31 34.28
C ILE A 479 -19.62 -1.65 35.34
N TRP A 480 -19.96 -0.45 35.80
CA TRP A 480 -19.21 0.23 36.86
C TRP A 480 -19.35 -0.51 38.18
N ALA A 481 -20.54 -0.98 38.52
CA ALA A 481 -20.75 -1.78 39.74
C ALA A 481 -19.98 -3.12 39.66
N ASP A 482 -19.97 -3.75 38.48
CA ASP A 482 -19.23 -5.00 38.25
C ASP A 482 -17.72 -4.87 38.38
N ILE A 483 -17.16 -3.70 38.08
CA ILE A 483 -15.75 -3.37 38.30
C ILE A 483 -15.51 -2.99 39.75
N MET A 484 -16.30 -2.06 40.29
CA MET A 484 -16.07 -1.46 41.61
C MET A 484 -16.19 -2.46 42.76
N ARG A 485 -16.99 -3.52 42.61
CA ARG A 485 -17.10 -4.60 43.61
C ARG A 485 -15.78 -5.31 43.94
N PHE A 486 -14.78 -5.23 43.06
CA PHE A 486 -13.48 -5.86 43.29
C PHE A 486 -12.56 -5.02 44.20
N PHE A 487 -12.87 -3.73 44.41
CA PHE A 487 -11.98 -2.81 45.10
C PHE A 487 -12.39 -2.58 46.55
N SER A 488 -11.43 -2.72 47.47
CA SER A 488 -11.60 -2.34 48.87
C SER A 488 -11.67 -0.81 49.03
N ASN A 489 -10.96 -0.07 48.18
CA ASN A 489 -11.06 1.38 48.08
C ASN A 489 -11.32 1.82 46.63
N PRO A 490 -12.60 1.93 46.22
CA PRO A 490 -13.00 2.38 44.88
C PRO A 490 -12.57 3.80 44.50
N ARG A 491 -12.15 4.63 45.47
CA ARG A 491 -11.78 6.03 45.23
C ARG A 491 -10.35 6.19 44.69
N LYS A 492 -9.52 5.15 44.77
CA LYS A 492 -8.17 5.22 44.18
C LYS A 492 -8.28 5.32 42.65
N PRO A 493 -7.38 6.08 42.00
CA PRO A 493 -7.26 6.03 40.54
C PRO A 493 -7.03 4.61 40.06
N MET A 494 -7.55 4.28 38.87
CA MET A 494 -7.34 2.96 38.28
C MET A 494 -6.39 2.99 37.08
N ILE A 495 -5.51 2.00 37.02
CA ILE A 495 -4.75 1.63 35.84
C ILE A 495 -5.62 0.68 35.03
N LEU A 496 -6.04 1.08 33.83
CA LEU A 496 -6.90 0.26 32.98
C LEU A 496 -6.09 -0.47 31.91
N ALA A 497 -6.28 -1.79 31.81
CA ALA A 497 -5.84 -2.59 30.69
C ALA A 497 -7.03 -3.34 30.08
N LEU A 498 -7.34 -3.03 28.83
CA LEU A 498 -8.42 -3.66 28.07
C LEU A 498 -7.82 -4.40 26.87
N ALA A 499 -7.78 -5.73 26.96
CA ALA A 499 -7.14 -6.56 25.93
C ALA A 499 -7.65 -8.01 25.99
N ARG A 500 -7.56 -8.73 24.87
CA ARG A 500 -7.77 -10.19 24.88
C ARG A 500 -6.69 -10.89 25.69
N PRO A 501 -6.98 -12.04 26.32
CA PRO A 501 -6.01 -12.84 27.05
C PRO A 501 -5.06 -13.59 26.10
N ASP A 502 -4.25 -12.84 25.36
CA ASP A 502 -3.26 -13.34 24.41
C ASP A 502 -1.84 -13.12 24.95
N PRO A 503 -0.91 -14.09 24.79
CA PRO A 503 0.46 -13.95 25.28
C PRO A 503 1.19 -12.70 24.78
N LYS A 504 0.89 -12.23 23.55
CA LYS A 504 1.50 -11.03 22.97
C LYS A 504 1.05 -9.74 23.66
N LYS A 505 -0.08 -9.76 24.37
CA LYS A 505 -0.60 -8.63 25.14
C LYS A 505 0.04 -8.50 26.52
N ASN A 506 0.99 -9.37 26.88
CA ASN A 506 1.84 -9.25 28.09
C ASN A 506 1.08 -8.90 29.39
N ILE A 507 -0.17 -9.32 29.54
CA ILE A 507 -1.02 -8.98 30.70
C ILE A 507 -0.39 -9.51 31.99
N THR A 508 0.20 -10.70 31.95
CA THR A 508 0.92 -11.30 33.08
C THR A 508 2.08 -10.44 33.57
N THR A 509 2.82 -9.80 32.65
CA THR A 509 3.91 -8.87 32.99
C THR A 509 3.38 -7.63 33.70
N LEU A 510 2.25 -7.08 33.26
CA LEU A 510 1.61 -5.95 33.92
C LEU A 510 1.18 -6.29 35.36
N VAL A 511 0.53 -7.44 35.55
CA VAL A 511 0.13 -7.90 36.90
C VAL A 511 1.34 -8.11 37.80
N LYS A 512 2.41 -8.70 37.25
CA LYS A 512 3.66 -8.90 37.98
C LYS A 512 4.27 -7.56 38.41
N ALA A 513 4.40 -6.60 37.49
CA ALA A 513 4.96 -5.28 37.77
C ALA A 513 4.14 -4.53 38.83
N PHE A 514 2.80 -4.57 38.73
CA PHE A 514 1.91 -3.98 39.73
C PHE A 514 2.05 -4.67 41.09
N GLY A 515 2.14 -6.00 41.13
CA GLY A 515 2.27 -6.78 42.35
C GLY A 515 3.60 -6.56 43.09
N GLU A 516 4.69 -6.37 42.34
CA GLU A 516 6.03 -6.10 42.90
C GLU A 516 6.16 -4.67 43.45
N HIS A 517 5.36 -3.73 42.95
CA HIS A 517 5.48 -2.32 43.30
C HIS A 517 4.51 -1.88 44.41
N ARG A 518 4.97 -1.88 45.67
CA ARG A 518 4.12 -1.52 46.84
C ARG A 518 3.56 -0.09 46.79
N GLU A 519 4.35 0.88 46.36
CA GLU A 519 3.88 2.28 46.30
C GLU A 519 2.76 2.47 45.27
N LEU A 520 2.89 1.86 44.09
CA LEU A 520 1.87 1.88 43.05
C LEU A 520 0.54 1.28 43.54
N ARG A 521 0.61 0.17 44.30
CA ARG A 521 -0.55 -0.46 44.94
C ARG A 521 -1.22 0.42 46.00
N ASN A 522 -0.43 1.21 46.73
CA ASN A 522 -0.97 2.17 47.68
C ASN A 522 -1.72 3.31 46.98
N LEU A 523 -1.27 3.72 45.79
CA LEU A 523 -1.79 4.87 45.08
C LEU A 523 -2.92 4.54 44.11
N ALA A 524 -2.91 3.37 43.48
CA ALA A 524 -3.84 3.02 42.41
C ALA A 524 -4.40 1.60 42.55
N ASN A 525 -5.56 1.39 41.93
CA ASN A 525 -6.12 0.08 41.64
C ASN A 525 -5.74 -0.36 40.21
N LEU A 526 -5.85 -1.65 39.90
CA LEU A 526 -5.61 -2.19 38.56
C LEU A 526 -6.90 -2.83 38.02
N THR A 527 -7.37 -2.40 36.85
CA THR A 527 -8.55 -2.96 36.17
C THR A 527 -8.11 -3.72 34.93
N LEU A 528 -8.43 -5.01 34.85
CA LEU A 528 -8.07 -5.92 33.76
C LEU A 528 -9.33 -6.43 33.06
N ILE A 529 -9.66 -5.85 31.91
CA ILE A 529 -10.75 -6.33 31.04
C ILE A 529 -10.15 -7.32 30.05
N MET A 530 -10.23 -8.62 30.38
CA MET A 530 -9.51 -9.72 29.70
C MET A 530 -10.40 -10.63 28.86
N GLY A 531 -11.22 -10.04 27.98
CA GLY A 531 -12.21 -10.80 27.21
C GLY A 531 -13.35 -11.38 28.09
N ASN A 532 -14.27 -12.10 27.46
CA ASN A 532 -15.41 -12.71 28.14
C ASN A 532 -15.10 -14.16 28.52
N ARG A 533 -15.50 -14.59 29.72
CA ARG A 533 -15.30 -15.96 30.20
C ARG A 533 -16.45 -16.46 31.08
N ASP A 534 -16.88 -17.70 30.84
CA ASP A 534 -17.78 -18.43 31.75
C ASP A 534 -16.96 -19.36 32.65
N VAL A 535 -16.35 -20.38 32.02
CA VAL A 535 -15.49 -21.41 32.61
C VAL A 535 -14.12 -21.38 31.91
N ILE A 536 -13.02 -21.26 32.68
CA ILE A 536 -11.67 -21.10 32.13
C ILE A 536 -11.22 -22.37 31.38
N ASP A 537 -11.60 -23.54 31.88
CA ASP A 537 -11.19 -24.84 31.31
C ASP A 537 -11.85 -25.14 29.95
N GLU A 538 -12.93 -24.44 29.61
CA GLU A 538 -13.64 -24.57 28.33
C GLU A 538 -13.11 -23.59 27.25
N MET A 539 -12.20 -22.70 27.63
CA MET A 539 -11.60 -21.73 26.69
C MET A 539 -10.49 -22.39 25.85
N SER A 540 -10.03 -21.68 24.81
CA SER A 540 -8.83 -22.11 24.08
C SER A 540 -7.64 -22.25 25.04
N SER A 541 -6.81 -23.28 24.84
CA SER A 541 -5.71 -23.61 25.75
C SER A 541 -4.74 -22.44 25.97
N THR A 542 -4.54 -21.60 24.95
CA THR A 542 -3.71 -20.40 25.04
C THR A 542 -4.35 -19.29 25.89
N ASN A 543 -5.63 -18.98 25.66
CA ASN A 543 -6.34 -17.96 26.43
C ASN A 543 -6.50 -18.38 27.90
N ALA A 544 -6.85 -19.64 28.12
CA ALA A 544 -6.95 -20.25 29.44
C ALA A 544 -5.62 -20.16 30.20
N ALA A 545 -4.48 -20.42 29.54
CA ALA A 545 -3.16 -20.34 30.16
C ALA A 545 -2.79 -18.91 30.61
N VAL A 546 -3.11 -17.90 29.80
CA VAL A 546 -2.85 -16.48 30.14
C VAL A 546 -3.71 -16.06 31.33
N LEU A 547 -5.01 -16.33 31.30
CA LEU A 547 -5.93 -16.02 32.41
C LEU A 547 -5.52 -16.74 33.70
N THR A 548 -5.22 -18.04 33.61
CA THR A 548 -4.75 -18.83 34.75
C THR A 548 -3.47 -18.25 35.34
N SER A 549 -2.54 -17.82 34.49
CA SER A 549 -1.29 -17.18 34.92
C SER A 549 -1.53 -15.85 35.61
N ALA A 550 -2.43 -15.01 35.08
CA ALA A 550 -2.81 -13.74 35.71
C ALA A 550 -3.45 -13.97 37.09
N LEU A 551 -4.37 -14.93 37.21
CA LEU A 551 -5.00 -15.28 38.50
C LEU A 551 -3.99 -15.81 39.51
N LYS A 552 -3.04 -16.66 39.10
CA LYS A 552 -1.94 -17.12 39.96
C LYS A 552 -1.05 -15.98 40.44
N LEU A 553 -0.83 -14.95 39.62
CA LEU A 553 -0.06 -13.77 40.03
C LEU A 553 -0.85 -12.90 41.02
N ILE A 554 -2.16 -12.73 40.81
CA ILE A 554 -3.05 -12.01 41.73
C ILE A 554 -3.02 -12.67 43.12
N ASP A 555 -3.12 -13.99 43.18
CA ASP A 555 -3.00 -14.78 44.41
C ASP A 555 -1.60 -14.65 45.03
N LYS A 556 -0.54 -14.87 44.23
CA LYS A 556 0.86 -14.79 44.68
C LYS A 556 1.22 -13.47 45.35
N TYR A 557 0.73 -12.34 44.83
CA TYR A 557 1.04 -11.01 45.34
C TYR A 557 -0.02 -10.45 46.31
N ASP A 558 -1.02 -11.25 46.68
CA ASP A 558 -2.15 -10.89 47.56
C ASP A 558 -2.85 -9.59 47.11
N LEU A 559 -3.28 -9.58 45.84
CA LEU A 559 -3.83 -8.37 45.20
C LEU A 559 -5.37 -8.26 45.31
N TYR A 560 -5.98 -9.02 46.20
CA TYR A 560 -7.41 -8.96 46.47
C TYR A 560 -7.79 -7.57 46.99
N GLY A 561 -8.92 -7.03 46.52
CA GLY A 561 -9.33 -5.67 46.85
C GLY A 561 -8.61 -4.56 46.07
N GLN A 562 -7.66 -4.90 45.20
CA GLN A 562 -6.84 -3.93 44.44
C GLN A 562 -6.87 -4.18 42.92
N VAL A 563 -7.24 -5.40 42.49
CA VAL A 563 -7.31 -5.77 41.08
C VAL A 563 -8.74 -6.18 40.71
N ALA A 564 -9.34 -5.52 39.72
CA ALA A 564 -10.61 -5.88 39.12
C ALA A 564 -10.41 -6.69 37.84
N TYR A 565 -11.19 -7.75 37.67
CA TYR A 565 -11.13 -8.62 36.49
C TYR A 565 -12.53 -9.19 36.20
N PRO A 566 -13.50 -8.35 35.78
CA PRO A 566 -14.87 -8.79 35.52
C PRO A 566 -14.91 -9.93 34.50
N LYS A 567 -15.93 -10.81 34.62
CA LYS A 567 -16.09 -11.98 33.74
C LYS A 567 -16.57 -11.61 32.34
N HIS A 568 -17.44 -10.60 32.25
CA HIS A 568 -18.09 -10.21 31.02
C HIS A 568 -18.07 -8.70 30.86
N HIS A 569 -18.07 -8.26 29.60
CA HIS A 569 -18.34 -6.91 29.17
C HIS A 569 -18.95 -6.95 27.76
N LYS A 570 -19.73 -5.93 27.43
CA LYS A 570 -20.26 -5.69 26.08
C LYS A 570 -19.42 -4.65 25.35
N GLN A 571 -19.41 -4.70 24.03
CA GLN A 571 -18.73 -3.68 23.22
C GLN A 571 -19.29 -2.27 23.50
N SER A 572 -20.60 -2.16 23.69
CA SER A 572 -21.27 -0.89 24.04
C SER A 572 -20.84 -0.33 25.40
N GLU A 573 -20.30 -1.16 26.29
CA GLU A 573 -19.84 -0.77 27.63
C GLU A 573 -18.38 -0.29 27.63
N VAL A 574 -17.61 -0.53 26.57
CA VAL A 574 -16.20 -0.12 26.48
C VAL A 574 -16.02 1.39 26.71
N PRO A 575 -16.82 2.28 26.09
CA PRO A 575 -16.76 3.71 26.38
C PRO A 575 -17.02 4.03 27.86
N ASP A 576 -17.95 3.32 28.50
CA ASP A 576 -18.26 3.49 29.93
C ASP A 576 -17.10 3.09 30.82
N ILE A 577 -16.38 2.02 30.46
CA ILE A 577 -15.18 1.59 31.17
C ILE A 577 -14.09 2.66 31.07
N TYR A 578 -13.91 3.25 29.88
CA TYR A 578 -12.99 4.38 29.71
C TYR A 578 -13.42 5.61 30.52
N ARG A 579 -14.72 5.93 30.55
CA ARG A 579 -15.27 7.03 31.37
C ARG A 579 -15.02 6.79 32.87
N LEU A 580 -15.18 5.57 33.35
CA LEU A 580 -14.89 5.20 34.74
C LEU A 580 -13.42 5.43 35.11
N ALA A 581 -12.51 4.98 34.23
CA ALA A 581 -11.08 5.19 34.43
C ALA A 581 -10.72 6.68 34.46
N ALA A 582 -11.37 7.50 33.62
CA ALA A 582 -11.19 8.94 33.63
C ALA A 582 -11.78 9.63 34.89
N ARG A 583 -12.90 9.15 35.43
CA ARG A 583 -13.55 9.75 36.62
C ARG A 583 -12.73 9.61 37.90
N THR A 584 -11.91 8.57 38.01
CA THR A 584 -11.14 8.25 39.24
C THR A 584 -9.80 8.99 39.37
N LYS A 585 -9.55 9.99 38.51
CA LYS A 585 -8.30 10.76 38.48
C LYS A 585 -8.22 11.76 39.66
N VAL A 586 -7.02 11.93 40.25
CA VAL A 586 -6.71 12.95 41.27
C VAL A 586 -5.80 14.02 40.65
N THR A 587 -6.10 15.30 40.90
CA THR A 587 -5.30 16.49 40.57
C THR A 587 -4.12 16.67 41.56
N GLU A 588 -2.87 16.84 41.05
CA GLU A 588 -1.59 17.28 41.70
C GLU A 588 -0.66 16.27 42.43
N PRO A 589 0.69 16.51 42.60
CA PRO A 589 1.73 17.12 41.73
C PRO A 589 2.91 16.16 41.36
N SER A 590 3.31 16.21 40.08
CA SER A 590 4.69 16.21 39.48
C SER A 590 5.90 15.39 40.01
N SER A 591 5.79 14.41 40.91
CA SER A 591 6.95 13.57 41.32
C SER A 591 6.98 12.15 40.73
N PHE A 592 6.02 11.78 39.88
CA PHE A 592 5.84 10.40 39.38
C PHE A 592 6.71 10.02 38.17
N PHE A 593 7.48 10.96 37.62
CA PHE A 593 8.08 10.80 36.27
C PHE A 593 9.34 9.91 36.24
N ASP A 594 10.03 9.69 37.36
CA ASP A 594 11.34 9.04 37.37
C ASP A 594 11.30 7.50 37.48
N MET A 595 10.15 6.89 37.75
CA MET A 595 10.13 5.46 38.11
C MET A 595 9.87 4.49 36.94
N PHE A 596 9.37 4.99 35.80
CA PHE A 596 9.16 4.20 34.58
C PHE A 596 10.14 4.53 33.43
N GLN A 597 11.11 5.43 33.65
CA GLN A 597 12.21 5.67 32.71
C GLN A 597 13.43 4.76 32.90
N CYS A 598 13.46 3.92 33.93
CA CYS A 598 14.57 3.01 34.15
C CYS A 598 14.34 1.64 33.48
N ASP A 599 14.34 1.60 32.14
CA ASP A 599 15.10 0.62 31.33
C ASP A 599 15.00 0.94 29.83
N ARG A 600 15.65 2.03 29.40
CA ARG A 600 15.93 2.30 27.97
C ARG A 600 17.15 1.53 27.44
N SER A 601 17.60 0.50 28.17
CA SER A 601 18.73 -0.35 27.80
C SER A 601 18.28 -1.80 27.53
N GLY A 602 18.04 -2.11 26.25
CA GLY A 602 18.37 -3.44 25.73
C GLY A 602 17.35 -4.57 25.86
N SER A 603 16.10 -4.33 26.26
CA SER A 603 15.05 -5.36 26.18
C SER A 603 13.93 -4.95 25.21
N GLY A 604 13.78 -5.73 24.13
CA GLY A 604 12.86 -5.47 23.04
C GLY A 604 11.39 -5.49 23.47
N PHE A 605 10.83 -4.31 23.72
CA PHE A 605 9.39 -4.09 23.76
C PHE A 605 8.91 -3.68 22.37
N HIS A 606 8.43 -4.64 21.57
CA HIS A 606 7.65 -4.33 20.37
C HIS A 606 6.24 -3.90 20.81
N LEU A 607 5.89 -2.65 20.50
CA LEU A 607 4.54 -2.10 20.70
C LEU A 607 3.57 -2.77 19.70
N ILE A 608 3.00 -3.91 20.08
CA ILE A 608 1.88 -4.54 19.36
C ILE A 608 0.59 -3.92 19.88
N PHE A 609 -0.01 -2.97 19.13
CA PHE A 609 -1.31 -2.31 19.36
C PHE A 609 -1.96 -2.64 20.71
N PHE A 610 -1.48 -1.98 21.75
CA PHE A 610 -2.11 -1.99 23.05
C PHE A 610 -3.14 -0.85 23.06
N GLU A 611 -4.41 -1.15 23.36
CA GLU A 611 -5.25 -0.17 24.05
C GLU A 611 -4.81 -0.15 25.53
N LEU A 612 -3.53 0.20 25.77
CA LEU A 612 -3.03 0.51 27.10
C LEU A 612 -3.10 2.03 27.20
N LEU A 613 -4.25 2.51 27.65
CA LEU A 613 -4.37 3.91 28.02
C LEU A 613 -3.75 4.08 29.41
N ILE A 614 -2.44 4.28 29.46
CA ILE A 614 -1.83 4.99 30.59
C ILE A 614 -2.25 6.44 30.40
N LEU A 615 -3.39 6.83 31.00
CA LEU A 615 -3.78 8.22 31.05
C LEU A 615 -2.70 9.01 31.82
N TYR A 616 -2.13 10.03 31.16
CA TYR A 616 -1.40 11.24 31.66
C TYR A 616 0.06 11.40 31.16
N PHE A 617 0.58 12.54 30.67
CA PHE A 617 0.17 13.96 30.47
C PHE A 617 0.88 14.52 29.20
N LYS A 618 0.23 15.42 28.43
CA LYS A 618 0.79 16.71 27.94
C LYS A 618 -0.22 17.50 27.09
N PHE A 619 -0.58 18.70 27.56
CA PHE A 619 -0.39 19.91 26.74
C PHE A 619 1.09 20.30 26.84
#